data_AF-A0A920MPN6-F1
#
_entry.id   AF-A0A920MPN6-F1
#
_cell.length_a   1.000
_cell.length_b   1.000
_cell.length_c   1.000
_cell.angle_alpha   90.00
_cell.angle_beta   90.00
_cell.angle_gamma   90.00
#
_symmetry.space_group_name_H-M   'P 1'
#
loop_
_entity.id
_entity.type
_entity.pdbx_description
1 polymer ?
#
loop_
_entity_poly.entity_id
_entity_poly.type
_entity_poly.pdbx_seq_one_letter_code
_entity_poly.pdbx_strand_id
1 'polypeptide(L)'
;MTFRVGINIGDVMFPITIFFGDAVNIAARLEAEAKPSGICVSQTLFDMINRKIMASFEDAGELELKNIDFPVKAFPVLENKGTPRFTQDSETIETVVKEAEPGSLAVMFFKNLSNDEEQEYFCEGFSEDLLSMLSRYNKLVVISSHASFAYREKSKTYKEIGKELGVRYIIHGSVRKLGPRMRINANLVSTDNEKSIWSNNFDLKVDEVFDVQDKIAEEIVATIVGRVEADSLKV
;
A
#
# COMPACT_ATOMS: atom_id res chain seq x y z
N MET A 1 28.42 -16.68 -9.22
CA MET A 1 27.53 -17.66 -8.57
C MET A 1 26.23 -16.92 -8.28
N THR A 2 25.11 -17.32 -8.87
CA THR A 2 23.79 -16.70 -8.64
C THR A 2 23.10 -17.49 -7.54
N PHE A 3 22.75 -16.82 -6.44
CA PHE A 3 22.03 -17.45 -5.32
C PHE A 3 20.52 -17.32 -5.54
N ARG A 4 19.76 -18.29 -5.05
CA ARG A 4 18.31 -18.24 -4.95
C ARG A 4 17.95 -18.63 -3.52
N VAL A 5 16.88 -18.05 -2.98
CA VAL A 5 16.45 -18.33 -1.61
C VAL A 5 14.94 -18.54 -1.59
N GLY A 6 14.50 -19.67 -1.03
CA GLY A 6 13.10 -19.90 -0.69
C GLY A 6 12.92 -19.85 0.82
N ILE A 7 11.96 -19.06 1.31
CA ILE A 7 11.71 -18.94 2.75
C ILE A 7 10.27 -19.37 3.04
N ASN A 8 10.13 -20.33 3.94
CA ASN A 8 8.84 -20.82 4.42
C ASN A 8 8.85 -20.94 5.95
N ILE A 9 7.68 -20.79 6.55
CA ILE A 9 7.46 -21.05 7.97
C ILE A 9 6.43 -22.16 8.13
N GLY A 10 6.73 -23.14 8.96
CA GLY A 10 5.85 -24.26 9.24
C GLY A 10 6.52 -25.28 10.16
N ASP A 11 5.73 -26.24 10.62
CA ASP A 11 6.21 -27.28 11.51
C ASP A 11 7.12 -28.27 10.76
N VAL A 12 8.17 -28.71 11.45
CA VAL A 12 9.12 -29.70 10.96
C VAL A 12 9.16 -30.85 11.95
N MET A 13 9.06 -32.09 11.46
CA MET A 13 9.26 -33.25 12.30
C MET A 13 10.77 -33.50 12.48
N PHE A 14 11.19 -33.67 13.73
CA PHE A 14 12.59 -33.85 14.13
C PHE A 14 12.93 -35.33 14.39
N PRO A 15 13.46 -36.07 13.41
CA PRO A 15 14.35 -37.16 13.68
C PRO A 15 15.80 -36.65 13.58
N ILE A 16 16.54 -36.84 14.68
CA ILE A 16 17.98 -36.72 15.04
C ILE A 16 19.03 -36.31 13.97
N THR A 17 18.80 -36.43 12.66
CA THR A 17 19.81 -36.18 11.62
C THR A 17 19.35 -35.46 10.35
N ILE A 18 18.06 -35.42 9.97
CA ILE A 18 17.59 -34.73 8.75
C ILE A 18 16.19 -34.14 9.00
N PHE A 19 16.00 -32.85 8.71
CA PHE A 19 14.70 -32.19 8.77
C PHE A 19 13.75 -32.76 7.70
N PHE A 20 12.59 -33.28 8.10
CA PHE A 20 11.56 -33.80 7.20
C PHE A 20 10.20 -33.16 7.52
N GLY A 21 9.45 -32.82 6.46
CA GLY A 21 8.11 -32.25 6.56
C GLY A 21 7.78 -31.36 5.38
N ASP A 22 6.50 -31.15 5.13
CA ASP A 22 5.97 -30.32 4.05
C ASP A 22 6.62 -28.92 4.05
N ALA A 23 6.91 -28.38 5.23
CA ALA A 23 7.53 -27.07 5.39
C ALA A 23 8.91 -26.95 4.71
N VAL A 24 9.74 -28.00 4.76
CA VAL A 24 11.09 -28.03 4.15
C VAL A 24 10.98 -28.19 2.63
N ASN A 25 10.06 -29.06 2.19
CA ASN A 25 9.80 -29.25 0.76
C ASN A 25 9.27 -27.98 0.11
N ILE A 26 8.39 -27.23 0.80
CA ILE A 26 7.89 -25.95 0.34
C ILE A 26 9.03 -24.94 0.18
N ALA A 27 9.92 -24.80 1.18
CA ALA A 27 11.05 -23.88 1.11
C ALA A 27 11.98 -24.18 -0.09
N ALA A 28 12.34 -25.44 -0.29
CA ALA A 28 13.20 -25.86 -1.39
C ALA A 28 12.56 -25.62 -2.78
N ARG A 29 11.22 -25.66 -2.87
CA ARG A 29 10.52 -25.38 -4.11
C ARG A 29 10.38 -23.89 -4.38
N LEU A 30 10.09 -23.09 -3.36
CA LEU A 30 10.14 -21.63 -3.47
C LEU A 30 11.53 -21.15 -3.94
N GLU A 31 12.60 -21.81 -3.49
CA GLU A 31 13.96 -21.54 -3.98
C GLU A 31 14.12 -21.84 -5.47
N ALA A 32 13.59 -22.97 -5.94
CA ALA A 32 13.66 -23.36 -7.35
C ALA A 32 12.93 -22.35 -8.27
N GLU A 33 11.78 -21.86 -7.82
CA GLU A 33 10.95 -20.89 -8.55
C GLU A 33 11.41 -19.44 -8.39
N ALA A 34 12.30 -19.14 -7.44
CA ALA A 34 12.84 -17.79 -7.29
C ALA A 34 13.62 -17.35 -8.54
N LYS A 35 13.43 -16.09 -8.92
CA LYS A 35 14.24 -15.43 -9.97
C LYS A 35 15.74 -15.51 -9.59
N PRO A 36 16.68 -15.56 -10.55
CA PRO A 36 18.12 -15.56 -10.24
C PRO A 36 18.51 -14.36 -9.36
N SER A 37 19.29 -14.59 -8.30
CA SER A 37 19.61 -13.58 -7.27
C SER A 37 18.40 -13.10 -6.45
N GLY A 38 17.27 -13.81 -6.52
CA GLY A 38 16.02 -13.45 -5.88
C GLY A 38 15.69 -14.29 -4.65
N ILE A 39 14.76 -13.77 -3.86
CA ILE A 39 14.16 -14.42 -2.69
C ILE A 39 12.69 -14.67 -3.03
N CYS A 40 12.12 -15.81 -2.63
CA CYS A 40 10.71 -16.12 -2.75
C CYS A 40 10.15 -16.62 -1.42
N VAL A 41 8.98 -16.15 -1.01
CA VAL A 41 8.37 -16.49 0.29
C VAL A 41 7.00 -17.14 0.12
N SER A 42 6.59 -17.96 1.08
CA SER A 42 5.23 -18.53 1.13
C SER A 42 4.18 -17.52 1.59
N GLN A 43 2.90 -17.77 1.29
CA GLN A 43 1.75 -17.02 1.84
C GLN A 43 1.83 -16.83 3.36
N THR A 44 2.05 -17.92 4.10
CA THR A 44 2.08 -17.88 5.58
C THR A 44 3.16 -16.91 6.08
N LEU A 45 4.35 -16.96 5.48
CA LEU A 45 5.43 -16.06 5.84
C LEU A 45 5.13 -14.63 5.40
N PHE A 46 4.62 -14.45 4.17
CA PHE A 46 4.17 -13.17 3.64
C PHE A 46 3.17 -12.50 4.60
N ASP A 47 2.12 -13.20 5.04
CA ASP A 47 1.11 -12.68 5.97
C ASP A 47 1.71 -12.21 7.30
N MET A 48 2.77 -12.87 7.76
CA MET A 48 3.45 -12.50 8.99
C MET A 48 4.37 -11.27 8.85
N ILE A 49 4.99 -11.07 7.68
CA ILE A 49 6.07 -10.10 7.49
C ILE A 49 5.70 -8.92 6.60
N ASN A 50 4.67 -9.02 5.75
CA ASN A 50 4.33 -8.02 4.72
C ASN A 50 4.07 -6.63 5.31
N ARG A 51 3.70 -6.54 6.59
CA ARG A 51 3.47 -5.29 7.34
C ARG A 51 4.60 -4.92 8.30
N LYS A 52 5.61 -5.77 8.45
CA LYS A 52 6.66 -5.64 9.49
C LYS A 52 8.05 -5.34 8.92
N ILE A 53 8.25 -5.51 7.62
CA ILE A 53 9.57 -5.33 6.99
C ILE A 53 9.49 -4.42 5.78
N MET A 54 10.63 -3.81 5.44
CA MET A 54 10.80 -2.94 4.28
C MET A 54 11.19 -3.78 3.05
N ALA A 55 10.25 -4.58 2.54
CA ALA A 55 10.44 -5.38 1.33
C ALA A 55 9.15 -5.36 0.49
N SER A 56 9.31 -5.39 -0.83
CA SER A 56 8.20 -5.49 -1.78
C SER A 56 8.06 -6.92 -2.28
N PHE A 57 6.83 -7.32 -2.58
CA PHE A 57 6.49 -8.67 -2.98
C PHE A 57 5.64 -8.63 -4.25
N GLU A 58 5.89 -9.56 -5.17
CA GLU A 58 5.06 -9.82 -6.34
C GLU A 58 4.15 -11.03 -6.02
N ASP A 59 2.89 -11.03 -6.44
CA ASP A 59 2.05 -12.22 -6.33
C ASP A 59 2.36 -13.14 -7.52
N ALA A 60 3.04 -14.27 -7.28
CA ALA A 60 3.36 -15.24 -8.33
C ALA A 60 2.27 -16.31 -8.51
N GLY A 61 1.14 -16.18 -7.81
CA GLY A 61 0.03 -17.12 -7.86
C GLY A 61 0.31 -18.42 -7.09
N GLU A 62 -0.54 -19.41 -7.36
CA GLU A 62 -0.49 -20.72 -6.72
C GLU A 62 0.47 -21.67 -7.44
N LEU A 63 1.41 -22.25 -6.68
CA LEU A 63 2.33 -23.27 -7.16
C LEU A 63 1.82 -24.67 -6.78
N GLU A 64 1.67 -25.53 -7.77
CA GLU A 64 1.50 -26.97 -7.54
C GLU A 64 2.86 -27.61 -7.28
N LEU A 65 3.10 -28.02 -6.04
CA LEU A 65 4.39 -28.56 -5.62
C LEU A 65 4.35 -30.09 -5.61
N LYS A 66 5.38 -30.72 -6.18
CA LYS A 66 5.55 -32.18 -6.08
C LYS A 66 5.64 -32.59 -4.61
N ASN A 67 4.79 -33.54 -4.21
CA ASN A 67 4.66 -34.09 -2.86
C ASN A 67 4.09 -33.10 -1.83
N ILE A 68 3.23 -32.17 -2.25
CA ILE A 68 2.38 -31.35 -1.39
C ILE A 68 0.94 -31.50 -1.92
N ASP A 69 0.01 -31.87 -1.06
CA ASP A 69 -1.38 -32.19 -1.45
C ASP A 69 -2.26 -30.94 -1.68
N PHE A 70 -1.68 -29.75 -1.58
CA PHE A 70 -2.38 -28.47 -1.73
C PHE A 70 -1.50 -27.44 -2.45
N PRO A 71 -2.11 -26.52 -3.22
CA PRO A 71 -1.38 -25.42 -3.85
C PRO A 71 -0.76 -24.48 -2.81
N VAL A 72 0.46 -24.02 -3.08
CA VAL A 72 1.14 -23.05 -2.21
C VAL A 72 1.31 -21.75 -2.97
N LYS A 73 0.69 -20.69 -2.43
CA LYS A 73 0.82 -19.35 -3.00
C LYS A 73 2.19 -18.75 -2.66
N ALA A 74 2.85 -18.19 -3.68
CA ALA A 74 4.24 -17.76 -3.63
C ALA A 74 4.41 -16.28 -3.93
N PHE A 75 5.37 -15.66 -3.23
CA PHE A 75 5.62 -14.23 -3.29
C PHE A 75 7.11 -13.92 -3.51
N PRO A 76 7.55 -13.69 -4.75
CA PRO A 76 8.89 -13.21 -5.04
C PRO A 76 9.14 -11.84 -4.39
N VAL A 77 10.27 -11.70 -3.70
CA VAL A 77 10.73 -10.42 -3.16
C VAL A 77 11.34 -9.62 -4.30
N LEU A 78 10.85 -8.40 -4.49
CA LEU A 78 11.34 -7.48 -5.49
C LEU A 78 12.57 -6.73 -4.96
N GLU A 79 13.65 -6.74 -5.75
CA GLU A 79 14.87 -5.99 -5.47
C GLU A 79 14.59 -4.50 -5.69
N ASN A 80 14.49 -3.70 -4.62
CA ASN A 80 14.29 -2.26 -4.73
C ASN A 80 15.33 -1.45 -3.95
N LYS A 81 15.98 -0.53 -4.66
CA LYS A 81 16.75 0.60 -4.11
C LYS A 81 15.76 1.69 -3.71
N GLY A 82 15.23 1.63 -2.50
CA GLY A 82 14.44 2.72 -1.90
C GLY A 82 12.93 2.48 -1.86
N THR A 83 12.40 2.77 -0.66
CA THR A 83 11.01 2.96 -0.19
C THR A 83 9.95 1.87 -0.48
N PRO A 84 9.02 1.65 0.49
CA PRO A 84 8.10 0.51 0.49
C PRO A 84 7.00 0.68 -0.57
N ARG A 85 6.78 -0.32 -1.41
CA ARG A 85 5.58 -0.41 -2.26
C ARG A 85 4.58 -1.40 -1.67
N PHE A 86 3.44 -0.90 -1.21
CA PHE A 86 2.22 -1.68 -1.00
C PHE A 86 1.39 -1.63 -2.29
N THR A 87 1.65 -2.53 -3.23
CA THR A 87 0.73 -2.79 -4.33
C THR A 87 -0.11 -4.00 -3.96
N GLN A 88 -1.36 -3.78 -3.54
CA GLN A 88 -2.40 -4.76 -3.85
C GLN A 88 -2.60 -4.67 -5.35
N ASP A 89 -1.81 -5.45 -6.09
CA ASP A 89 -1.99 -5.61 -7.52
C ASP A 89 -3.19 -6.52 -7.69
N SER A 90 -4.32 -5.93 -8.08
CA SER A 90 -5.35 -6.66 -8.78
C SER A 90 -5.40 -6.04 -10.15
N GLU A 91 -4.83 -6.72 -11.13
CA GLU A 91 -4.93 -6.37 -12.56
C GLU A 91 -6.40 -6.24 -13.01
N THR A 92 -7.32 -6.75 -12.20
CA THR A 92 -8.76 -6.51 -12.30
C THR A 92 -9.23 -5.58 -11.19
N ILE A 93 -9.82 -4.44 -11.55
CA ILE A 93 -10.66 -3.67 -10.62
C ILE A 93 -11.83 -4.60 -10.21
N GLU A 94 -11.70 -5.33 -9.10
CA GLU A 94 -12.78 -6.12 -8.52
C GLU A 94 -13.86 -5.17 -8.01
N THR A 95 -14.75 -4.80 -8.92
CA THR A 95 -15.85 -3.85 -8.76
C THR A 95 -17.05 -4.55 -8.11
N VAL A 96 -16.85 -5.18 -6.94
CA VAL A 96 -17.97 -5.63 -6.11
C VAL A 96 -17.71 -5.41 -4.61
N VAL A 97 -17.26 -4.22 -4.23
CA VAL A 97 -17.39 -3.77 -2.84
C VAL A 97 -18.87 -3.40 -2.61
N LYS A 98 -19.64 -4.31 -1.98
CA LYS A 98 -21.08 -4.15 -1.75
C LYS A 98 -21.42 -2.89 -0.92
N GLU A 99 -20.54 -2.50 0.00
CA GLU A 99 -20.60 -1.26 0.77
C GLU A 99 -19.18 -0.81 1.15
N ALA A 100 -18.89 0.49 1.00
CA ALA A 100 -17.60 1.05 1.39
C ALA A 100 -17.43 0.96 2.92
N GLU A 101 -16.30 0.39 3.37
CA GLU A 101 -16.02 0.25 4.80
C GLU A 101 -15.96 1.62 5.51
N PRO A 102 -16.35 1.72 6.79
CA PRO A 102 -16.33 3.00 7.52
C PRO A 102 -14.99 3.74 7.45
N GLY A 103 -13.85 3.03 7.47
CA GLY A 103 -12.50 3.59 7.42
C GLY A 103 -11.82 3.51 6.04
N SER A 104 -12.55 3.29 4.94
CA SER A 104 -11.94 3.16 3.62
C SER A 104 -11.49 4.49 3.04
N LEU A 105 -10.25 4.54 2.54
CA LEU A 105 -9.55 5.75 2.11
C LEU A 105 -8.81 5.51 0.79
N ALA A 106 -8.91 6.44 -0.15
CA ALA A 106 -7.99 6.51 -1.29
C ALA A 106 -7.09 7.73 -1.19
N VAL A 107 -5.80 7.55 -1.48
CA VAL A 107 -4.85 8.67 -1.67
C VAL A 107 -4.77 8.95 -3.16
N MET A 108 -5.15 10.16 -3.56
CA MET A 108 -5.01 10.61 -4.94
C MET A 108 -3.61 11.13 -5.20
N PHE A 109 -3.22 11.13 -6.46
CA PHE A 109 -1.98 11.78 -6.91
C PHE A 109 -2.00 13.27 -6.54
N PHE A 110 -1.04 13.71 -5.73
CA PHE A 110 -0.87 15.12 -5.40
C PHE A 110 -0.40 15.89 -6.64
N LYS A 111 -1.13 16.94 -7.01
CA LYS A 111 -0.84 17.68 -8.24
C LYS A 111 0.43 18.51 -8.08
N ASN A 112 1.33 18.40 -9.05
CA ASN A 112 2.41 19.36 -9.21
C ASN A 112 1.85 20.70 -9.70
N LEU A 113 2.07 21.77 -8.94
CA LEU A 113 1.70 23.15 -9.32
C LEU A 113 2.92 24.02 -9.58
N SER A 114 4.04 23.40 -9.93
CA SER A 114 5.26 24.03 -10.39
C SER A 114 5.46 23.78 -11.90
N ASN A 115 6.30 24.59 -12.54
CA ASN A 115 6.58 24.50 -13.98
C ASN A 115 7.74 23.52 -14.33
N ASP A 116 8.04 22.58 -13.44
CA ASP A 116 9.25 21.76 -13.50
C ASP A 116 8.86 20.28 -13.46
N GLU A 117 9.16 19.56 -14.55
CA GLU A 117 8.83 18.14 -14.73
C GLU A 117 9.59 17.23 -13.77
N GLU A 118 10.78 17.63 -13.29
CA GLU A 118 11.51 16.86 -12.27
C GLU A 118 10.72 16.78 -10.95
N GLN A 119 9.76 17.69 -10.73
CA GLN A 119 8.92 17.72 -9.54
C GLN A 119 7.72 16.78 -9.64
N GLU A 120 7.45 16.20 -10.81
CA GLU A 120 6.38 15.21 -10.94
C GLU A 120 6.73 13.93 -10.18
N TYR A 121 7.97 13.46 -10.31
CA TYR A 121 8.49 12.32 -9.54
C TYR A 121 8.45 12.57 -8.04
N PHE A 122 8.66 13.81 -7.61
CA PHE A 122 8.53 14.18 -6.21
C PHE A 122 7.08 14.09 -5.74
N CYS A 123 6.13 14.57 -6.52
CA CYS A 123 4.71 14.51 -6.18
C CYS A 123 4.19 13.06 -6.14
N GLU A 124 4.67 12.22 -7.05
CA GLU A 124 4.43 10.78 -7.06
C GLU A 124 4.98 10.14 -5.78
N GLY A 125 6.26 10.36 -5.48
CA GLY A 125 6.91 9.85 -4.26
C GLY A 125 6.20 10.31 -2.99
N PHE A 126 5.85 11.60 -2.90
CA PHE A 126 5.10 12.14 -1.77
C PHE A 126 3.75 11.45 -1.57
N SER A 127 3.03 11.20 -2.66
CA SER A 127 1.70 10.56 -2.63
C SER A 127 1.79 9.09 -2.22
N GLU A 128 2.78 8.37 -2.75
CA GLU A 128 3.07 6.97 -2.42
C GLU A 128 3.53 6.80 -0.97
N ASP A 129 4.39 7.69 -0.48
CA ASP A 129 4.85 7.68 0.89
C ASP A 129 3.69 7.93 1.85
N LEU A 130 2.84 8.93 1.57
CA LEU A 130 1.66 9.23 2.37
C LEU A 130 0.67 8.04 2.39
N LEU A 131 0.42 7.41 1.24
CA LEU A 131 -0.38 6.19 1.15
C LEU A 131 0.20 5.06 2.01
N SER A 132 1.52 4.86 1.92
CA SER A 132 2.24 3.84 2.69
C SER A 132 2.18 4.09 4.19
N MET A 133 2.24 5.35 4.62
CA MET A 133 2.10 5.74 6.03
C MET A 133 0.69 5.47 6.54
N LEU A 134 -0.34 5.89 5.78
CA LEU A 134 -1.74 5.68 6.14
C LEU A 134 -2.11 4.19 6.18
N SER A 135 -1.52 3.38 5.30
CA SER A 135 -1.75 1.92 5.23
C SER A 135 -1.28 1.17 6.49
N ARG A 136 -0.41 1.78 7.31
CA ARG A 136 0.06 1.18 8.58
C ARG A 136 -0.99 1.27 9.69
N TYR A 137 -1.99 2.13 9.56
CA TYR A 137 -3.03 2.30 10.57
C TYR A 137 -4.13 1.27 10.36
N ASN A 138 -4.25 0.31 11.30
CA ASN A 138 -5.21 -0.80 11.23
C ASN A 138 -6.70 -0.39 11.25
N LYS A 139 -7.00 0.88 11.53
CA LYS A 139 -8.34 1.45 11.48
C LYS A 139 -8.72 1.97 10.10
N LEU A 140 -7.77 2.01 9.17
CA LEU A 140 -7.96 2.46 7.80
C LEU A 140 -7.86 1.28 6.84
N VAL A 141 -8.66 1.34 5.77
CA VAL A 141 -8.53 0.47 4.60
C VAL A 141 -8.13 1.33 3.42
N VAL A 142 -6.84 1.34 3.11
CA VAL A 142 -6.27 2.22 2.09
C VAL A 142 -6.21 1.49 0.74
N ILE A 143 -6.76 2.10 -0.31
CA ILE A 143 -6.75 1.55 -1.67
C ILE A 143 -5.40 1.77 -2.34
N SER A 144 -5.00 0.82 -3.20
CA SER A 144 -3.73 0.85 -3.91
C SER A 144 -3.56 2.11 -4.77
N SER A 145 -2.31 2.57 -4.85
CA SER A 145 -1.92 3.73 -5.67
C SER A 145 -2.24 3.52 -7.15
N HIS A 146 -2.06 2.30 -7.67
CA HIS A 146 -2.41 1.99 -9.06
C HIS A 146 -3.88 2.30 -9.38
N ALA A 147 -4.80 1.85 -8.51
CA ALA A 147 -6.23 2.08 -8.70
C ALA A 147 -6.60 3.56 -8.52
N SER A 148 -6.05 4.25 -7.52
CA SER A 148 -6.37 5.66 -7.27
C SER A 148 -5.71 6.62 -8.28
N PHE A 149 -4.48 6.35 -8.70
CA PHE A 149 -3.73 7.20 -9.64
C PHE A 149 -4.22 7.01 -11.08
N ALA A 150 -4.92 5.93 -11.40
CA ALA A 150 -5.64 5.76 -12.67
C ALA A 150 -6.71 6.84 -12.92
N TYR A 151 -7.03 7.67 -11.92
CA TYR A 151 -7.93 8.83 -12.01
C TYR A 151 -7.22 10.17 -12.16
N ARG A 152 -5.88 10.21 -12.23
CA ARG A 152 -5.07 11.44 -12.33
C ARG A 152 -5.53 12.37 -13.46
N GLU A 153 -5.85 11.81 -14.62
CA GLU A 153 -6.27 12.55 -15.83
C GLU A 153 -7.77 12.45 -16.11
N LYS A 154 -8.54 11.80 -15.23
CA LYS A 154 -9.98 11.59 -15.43
C LYS A 154 -10.78 12.73 -14.81
N SER A 155 -11.67 13.31 -15.61
CA SER A 155 -12.67 14.27 -15.12
C SER A 155 -13.84 13.53 -14.47
N LYS A 156 -13.64 13.06 -13.24
CA LYS A 156 -14.70 12.48 -12.40
C LYS A 156 -14.79 13.21 -11.07
N THR A 157 -15.99 13.23 -10.52
CA THR A 157 -16.28 13.75 -9.17
C THR A 157 -15.72 12.80 -8.10
N TYR A 158 -15.45 13.31 -6.89
CA TYR A 158 -14.94 12.46 -5.80
C TYR A 158 -15.99 11.45 -5.36
N LYS A 159 -17.28 11.76 -5.55
CA LYS A 159 -18.36 10.82 -5.36
C LYS A 159 -18.32 9.63 -6.32
N GLU A 160 -18.08 9.88 -7.60
CA GLU A 160 -17.96 8.82 -8.61
C GLU A 160 -16.71 7.96 -8.35
N ILE A 161 -15.57 8.60 -8.10
CA ILE A 161 -14.32 7.91 -7.77
C ILE A 161 -14.49 7.07 -6.50
N GLY A 162 -15.12 7.62 -5.47
CA GLY A 162 -15.41 6.91 -4.22
C GLY A 162 -16.27 5.68 -4.43
N LYS A 163 -17.30 5.78 -5.28
CA LYS A 163 -18.17 4.65 -5.63
C LYS A 163 -17.43 3.56 -6.40
N GLU A 164 -16.58 3.93 -7.35
CA GLU A 164 -15.82 2.98 -8.17
C GLU A 164 -14.72 2.28 -7.37
N LEU A 165 -14.04 3.00 -6.48
CA LEU A 165 -12.99 2.47 -5.61
C LEU A 165 -13.53 1.81 -4.33
N GLY A 166 -14.82 1.98 -4.01
CA GLY A 166 -15.41 1.47 -2.77
C GLY A 166 -14.91 2.21 -1.52
N VAL A 167 -14.58 3.50 -1.62
CA VAL A 167 -14.04 4.31 -0.51
C VAL A 167 -15.02 5.35 0.02
N ARG A 168 -15.02 5.56 1.34
CA ARG A 168 -15.78 6.64 2.01
C ARG A 168 -15.03 7.96 2.04
N TYR A 169 -13.70 7.89 2.03
CA TYR A 169 -12.86 9.07 2.10
C TYR A 169 -11.84 9.09 0.96
N ILE A 170 -11.52 10.30 0.51
CA ILE A 170 -10.46 10.55 -0.45
C ILE A 170 -9.58 11.66 0.11
N ILE A 171 -8.27 11.44 0.15
CA ILE A 171 -7.30 12.51 0.36
C ILE A 171 -6.70 12.92 -0.99
N HIS A 172 -6.68 14.22 -1.23
CA HIS A 172 -6.09 14.81 -2.42
C HIS A 172 -5.38 16.11 -2.06
N GLY A 173 -4.57 16.61 -2.99
CA GLY A 173 -3.82 17.82 -2.72
C GLY A 173 -2.94 18.26 -3.87
N SER A 174 -2.05 19.19 -3.55
CA SER A 174 -1.06 19.70 -4.47
C SER A 174 0.23 20.06 -3.77
N VAL A 175 1.33 19.90 -4.48
CA VAL A 175 2.66 20.34 -4.06
C VAL A 175 3.11 21.45 -4.99
N ARG A 176 3.68 22.52 -4.42
CA ARG A 176 4.37 23.57 -5.17
C ARG A 176 5.73 23.82 -4.53
N LYS A 177 6.81 23.68 -5.29
CA LYS A 177 8.17 23.92 -4.81
C LYS A 177 8.75 25.15 -5.50
N LEU A 178 9.41 26.00 -4.71
CA LEU A 178 10.09 27.21 -5.15
C LEU A 178 11.48 27.27 -4.48
N GLY A 179 12.48 26.75 -5.18
CA GLY A 179 13.84 26.62 -4.65
C GLY A 179 13.86 25.72 -3.40
N PRO A 180 14.32 26.21 -2.23
CA PRO A 180 14.36 25.43 -1.00
C PRO A 180 13.03 25.39 -0.24
N ARG A 181 12.01 26.14 -0.69
CA ARG A 181 10.70 26.20 -0.03
C ARG A 181 9.67 25.40 -0.79
N MET A 182 8.72 24.87 -0.05
CA MET A 182 7.63 24.07 -0.58
C MET A 182 6.32 24.44 0.12
N ARG A 183 5.24 24.40 -0.65
CA ARG A 183 3.88 24.50 -0.17
C ARG A 183 3.14 23.21 -0.48
N ILE A 184 2.60 22.56 0.54
CA ILE A 184 1.75 21.38 0.40
C ILE A 184 0.32 21.78 0.82
N ASN A 185 -0.62 21.61 -0.09
CA ASN A 185 -2.04 21.67 0.22
C ASN A 185 -2.58 20.24 0.29
N ALA A 186 -3.29 19.90 1.36
CA ALA A 186 -3.94 18.61 1.52
C ALA A 186 -5.40 18.79 1.95
N ASN A 187 -6.27 17.93 1.44
CA ASN A 187 -7.69 17.98 1.69
C ASN A 187 -8.25 16.56 1.76
N LEU A 188 -9.02 16.29 2.81
CA LEU A 188 -9.74 15.05 3.02
C LEU A 188 -11.21 15.32 2.75
N VAL A 189 -11.80 14.58 1.82
CA VAL A 189 -13.19 14.71 1.41
C VAL A 189 -13.96 13.44 1.69
N SER A 190 -15.24 13.60 2.03
CA SER A 190 -16.20 12.52 2.16
C SER A 190 -16.86 12.25 0.81
N THR A 191 -16.89 10.99 0.35
CA THR A 191 -17.36 10.64 -1.02
C THR A 191 -18.89 10.61 -1.14
N ASP A 192 -19.61 10.53 -0.02
CA ASP A 192 -21.07 10.53 0.04
C ASP A 192 -21.67 11.90 -0.41
N ASN A 193 -21.05 12.97 0.05
CA ASN A 193 -21.55 14.35 -0.01
C ASN A 193 -20.53 15.37 -0.53
N GLU A 194 -19.33 14.92 -0.89
CA GLU A 194 -18.22 15.71 -1.43
C GLU A 194 -17.78 16.88 -0.55
N LYS A 195 -18.08 16.82 0.76
CA LYS A 195 -17.64 17.84 1.70
C LYS A 195 -16.19 17.58 2.10
N SER A 196 -15.40 18.65 2.07
CA SER A 196 -14.14 18.70 2.80
C SER A 196 -14.41 18.54 4.28
N ILE A 197 -13.81 17.52 4.88
CA ILE A 197 -13.93 17.21 6.31
C ILE A 197 -12.67 17.60 7.08
N TRP A 198 -11.55 17.78 6.37
CA TRP A 198 -10.30 18.35 6.87
C TRP A 198 -9.54 18.97 5.70
N SER A 199 -8.88 20.09 5.93
CA SER A 199 -7.97 20.68 4.95
C SER A 199 -6.90 21.49 5.66
N ASN A 200 -5.67 21.42 5.15
CA ASN A 200 -4.56 22.16 5.71
C ASN A 200 -3.57 22.60 4.61
N ASN A 201 -2.83 23.67 4.89
CA ASN A 201 -1.80 24.20 4.02
C ASN A 201 -0.50 24.35 4.80
N PHE A 202 0.55 23.69 4.31
CA PHE A 202 1.85 23.65 4.95
C PHE A 202 2.84 24.45 4.10
N ASP A 203 3.50 25.42 4.70
CA ASP A 203 4.63 26.15 4.14
C ASP A 203 5.89 25.69 4.88
N LEU A 204 6.80 25.05 4.18
CA LEU A 204 7.95 24.35 4.76
C LEU A 204 9.18 24.47 3.88
N LYS A 205 10.33 24.11 4.41
CA LYS A 205 11.51 23.81 3.60
C LYS A 205 11.48 22.37 3.11
N VAL A 206 12.23 22.08 2.05
CA VAL A 206 12.26 20.73 1.46
C VAL A 206 12.77 19.66 2.45
N ASP A 207 13.67 20.01 3.36
CA ASP A 207 14.20 19.11 4.41
C ASP A 207 13.19 18.79 5.53
N GLU A 208 12.09 19.53 5.63
CA GLU A 208 11.01 19.35 6.61
C GLU A 208 9.83 18.55 6.03
N VAL A 209 9.96 17.98 4.82
CA VAL A 209 8.85 17.29 4.12
C VAL A 209 8.34 16.08 4.89
N PHE A 210 9.25 15.28 5.46
CA PHE A 210 8.88 14.06 6.17
C PHE A 210 8.07 14.37 7.44
N ASP A 211 8.46 15.42 8.18
CA ASP A 211 7.72 15.88 9.35
C ASP A 211 6.28 16.31 8.99
N VAL A 212 6.10 16.93 7.81
CA VAL A 212 4.78 17.30 7.31
C VAL A 212 3.98 16.08 6.85
N GLN A 213 4.61 15.07 6.26
CA GLN A 213 3.94 13.81 5.92
C GLN A 213 3.43 13.09 7.18
N ASP A 214 4.24 13.02 8.23
CA ASP A 214 3.86 12.43 9.51
C ASP A 214 2.65 13.15 10.09
N LYS A 215 2.71 14.48 10.13
CA LYS A 215 1.61 15.32 10.62
C LYS A 215 0.33 15.15 9.81
N ILE A 216 0.42 15.10 8.47
CA ILE A 216 -0.76 14.86 7.63
C ILE A 216 -1.35 13.49 7.97
N ALA A 217 -0.54 12.43 8.03
CA ALA A 217 -1.05 11.09 8.33
C ALA A 217 -1.75 11.03 9.69
N GLU A 218 -1.16 11.61 10.74
CA GLU A 218 -1.74 11.68 12.08
C GLU A 218 -3.08 12.43 12.10
N GLU A 219 -3.16 13.62 11.50
CA GLU A 219 -4.38 14.44 11.46
C GLU A 219 -5.50 13.74 10.68
N ILE A 220 -5.16 13.03 9.59
CA ILE A 220 -6.12 12.29 8.77
C ILE A 220 -6.68 11.09 9.53
N VAL A 221 -5.82 10.30 10.17
CA VAL A 221 -6.24 9.15 10.98
C VAL A 221 -7.16 9.61 12.10
N ALA A 222 -6.77 10.65 12.84
CA ALA A 222 -7.58 11.20 13.93
C ALA A 222 -8.96 11.67 13.43
N THR A 223 -9.00 12.34 12.28
CA THR A 223 -10.25 12.82 11.68
C THR A 223 -11.17 11.68 11.24
N ILE A 224 -10.63 10.64 10.59
CA ILE A 224 -11.41 9.50 10.11
C ILE A 224 -11.92 8.68 11.30
N VAL A 225 -11.04 8.32 12.24
CA VAL A 225 -11.43 7.51 13.42
C VAL A 225 -12.52 8.21 14.23
N GLY A 226 -12.36 9.50 14.51
CA GLY A 226 -13.37 10.27 15.24
C GLY A 226 -14.74 10.30 14.54
N ARG A 227 -14.76 10.29 13.20
CA ARG A 227 -16.01 10.23 12.41
C ARG A 227 -16.63 8.84 12.40
N VAL A 228 -15.81 7.80 12.23
CA VAL A 228 -16.27 6.40 12.28
C VAL A 228 -16.93 6.11 13.63
N GLU A 229 -16.33 6.57 14.73
CA GLU A 229 -16.90 6.43 16.07
C GLU A 229 -18.23 7.22 16.21
N ALA A 230 -18.28 8.46 15.73
CA ALA A 230 -19.48 9.29 15.80
C ALA A 230 -20.67 8.74 15.00
N ASP A 231 -20.41 8.09 13.86
CA ASP A 231 -21.46 7.48 13.04
C ASP A 231 -21.92 6.12 13.60
N SER A 232 -21.03 5.40 14.30
CA SER A 232 -21.38 4.15 15.01
C SER A 232 -22.34 4.37 16.18
N LEU A 233 -22.34 5.57 16.77
CA LEU A 233 -23.19 5.95 17.91
C LEU A 233 -24.59 6.45 17.50
N LYS A 234 -24.87 6.61 16.20
CA LYS A 234 -26.17 7.07 15.69
C LYS A 234 -27.14 5.94 15.32
N VAL A 235 -26.80 4.70 15.68
CA VAL A 235 -27.60 3.48 15.42
C VAL A 235 -28.47 3.14 16.61
#